data_AF-A0A3N5U499-F1
#
_entry.id   AF-A0A3N5U499-F1
#
_cell.length_a   1.000
_cell.length_b   1.000
_cell.length_c   1.000
_cell.angle_alpha   90.00
_cell.angle_beta   90.00
_cell.angle_gamma   90.00
#
_symmetry.space_group_name_H-M   'P 1'
#
loop_
_entity.id
_entity.type
_entity.pdbx_description
1 polymer ?
#
loop_
_entity_poly.entity_id
_entity_poly.type
_entity_poly.pdbx_seq_one_letter_code
_entity_poly.pdbx_strand_id
1 'polypeptide(L)' 'MKKKIPKFKNEAEERLFWQKHDSSEYIDWSDAEYTVLPKLKPSTRSISLRLPESMIEE' A
#
# COMPACT_ATOMS: atom_id res chain seq x y z
N MET A 1 -20.44 -3.98 7.54
CA MET A 1 -20.79 -2.90 6.59
C MET A 1 -19.54 -2.09 6.35
N LYS A 2 -19.03 -2.05 5.11
CA LYS A 2 -17.81 -1.31 4.78
C LYS A 2 -18.07 0.19 4.82
N LYS A 3 -17.14 0.96 5.40
CA LYS A 3 -17.27 2.42 5.50
C LYS A 3 -17.16 3.03 4.09
N LYS A 4 -17.96 4.06 3.81
CA LYS A 4 -17.91 4.75 2.52
C LYS A 4 -16.54 5.43 2.35
N ILE A 5 -15.89 5.18 1.22
CA ILE A 5 -14.63 5.83 0.86
C ILE A 5 -14.89 7.33 0.67
N PRO A 6 -14.13 8.22 1.33
CA PRO A 6 -14.27 9.66 1.14
C PRO A 6 -13.93 10.08 -0.30
N LYS A 7 -14.54 11.16 -0.79
CA LYS A 7 -14.10 11.79 -2.06
C LYS A 7 -12.92 12.71 -1.76
N PHE A 8 -11.72 12.35 -2.22
CA PHE A 8 -10.54 13.19 -2.12
C PHE A 8 -10.43 14.15 -3.31
N LYS A 9 -9.96 15.37 -3.06
CA LYS A 9 -9.76 16.38 -4.12
C LYS A 9 -8.39 16.26 -4.77
N ASN A 10 -7.40 15.72 -4.04
CA ASN A 10 -6.04 15.51 -4.52
C ASN A 10 -5.40 14.24 -3.92
N GLU A 11 -4.33 13.77 -4.55
CA GLU A 11 -3.58 12.57 -4.13
C GLU A 11 -2.90 12.75 -2.76
N ALA A 12 -2.50 13.98 -2.40
CA ALA A 12 -1.81 14.23 -1.13
C ALA A 12 -2.75 14.03 0.07
N GLU A 13 -4.01 14.48 -0.03
CA GLU A 13 -5.06 14.28 0.97
C GLU A 13 -5.41 12.81 1.12
N GLU A 14 -5.52 12.10 -0.01
CA GLU A 14 -5.74 10.65 -0.02
C GLU A 14 -4.60 9.92 0.70
N ARG A 15 -3.34 10.25 0.38
CA ARG A 15 -2.16 9.66 1.04
C ARG A 15 -2.12 9.96 2.55
N LEU A 16 -2.52 11.16 2.97
CA LEU A 16 -2.59 11.53 4.39
C LEU A 16 -3.71 10.78 5.12
N PHE A 17 -4.82 10.52 4.44
CA PHE A 17 -5.92 9.73 4.98
C PHE A 17 -5.52 8.27 5.16
N TRP A 18 -4.97 7.61 4.14
CA TRP A 18 -4.55 6.20 4.22
C TRP A 18 -3.34 5.97 5.14
N GLN A 19 -2.54 6.99 5.43
CA GLN A 19 -1.51 6.90 6.47
C GLN A 19 -2.10 6.79 7.89
N LYS A 20 -3.31 7.30 8.10
CA LYS A 20 -3.95 7.35 9.43
C LYS A 20 -5.08 6.35 9.60
N HIS A 21 -5.65 5.85 8.50
CA HIS A 21 -6.81 4.97 8.52
C HIS A 21 -6.48 3.61 7.91
N ASP A 22 -6.97 2.55 8.54
CA ASP A 22 -6.81 1.19 8.02
C ASP A 22 -7.69 0.98 6.79
N SER A 23 -7.06 0.61 5.67
CA SER A 23 -7.71 0.30 4.40
C SER A 23 -8.69 -0.87 4.45
N SER A 24 -8.53 -1.79 5.42
CA SER A 24 -9.39 -2.96 5.59
C SER A 24 -10.84 -2.61 5.96
N GLU A 25 -11.05 -1.44 6.58
CA GLU A 25 -12.38 -0.98 7.02
C GLU A 25 -13.21 -0.34 5.89
N TYR A 26 -12.54 0.06 4.79
CA TYR A 26 -13.13 0.81 3.69
C TYR A 26 -13.19 0.00 2.38
N ILE A 27 -12.23 -0.91 2.16
CA ILE A 27 -12.08 -1.64 0.90
C ILE A 27 -12.43 -3.11 1.09
N ASP A 28 -13.16 -3.69 0.12
CA ASP A 28 -13.35 -5.14 0.03
C ASP A 28 -12.17 -5.82 -0.65
N TRP A 29 -11.26 -6.32 0.16
CA TRP A 29 -10.12 -7.11 -0.33
C TRP A 29 -10.54 -8.47 -0.91
N SER A 30 -11.79 -8.90 -0.72
CA SER A 30 -12.30 -10.14 -1.33
C SER A 30 -12.47 -10.04 -2.85
N ASP A 31 -12.68 -8.82 -3.35
CA ASP A 31 -12.78 -8.53 -4.79
C ASP A 31 -11.43 -8.11 -5.39
N ALA A 32 -10.34 -8.16 -4.62
CA ALA A 32 -9.03 -7.75 -5.10
C ALA A 32 -8.46 -8.79 -6.08
N GLU A 33 -8.04 -8.33 -7.25
CA GLU A 33 -7.41 -9.18 -8.26
C GLU A 33 -5.88 -9.09 -8.19
N TYR A 34 -5.22 -10.21 -8.46
CA TYR A 34 -3.77 -10.24 -8.62
C TYR A 34 -3.38 -9.53 -9.92
N THR A 35 -2.89 -8.30 -9.79
CA THR A 35 -2.39 -7.52 -10.92
C THR A 35 -0.86 -7.49 -10.95
N VAL A 36 -0.28 -7.72 -12.13
CA VAL A 36 1.15 -7.52 -12.37
C VAL A 36 1.31 -6.13 -12.95
N LEU A 37 2.20 -5.33 -12.36
CA LEU A 37 2.46 -3.96 -12.77
C LEU A 37 3.84 -3.86 -13.46
N PRO A 38 4.01 -4.42 -14.68
CA PRO A 38 5.32 -4.62 -15.31
C PRO A 38 6.04 -3.32 -15.70
N LYS A 39 5.32 -2.19 -15.73
CA LYS A 39 5.83 -0.88 -16.16
C LYS A 39 6.01 0.12 -15.01
N LEU A 40 5.75 -0.28 -13.76
CA LEU A 40 6.05 0.59 -12.63
C LEU A 40 7.55 0.80 -12.52
N LYS A 41 7.99 2.07 -12.56
CA LYS A 41 9.38 2.41 -12.28
C LYS A 41 9.68 2.04 -10.83
N PRO A 42 10.64 1.14 -10.55
CA PRO A 42 11.08 0.89 -9.19
C PRO A 42 11.61 2.20 -8.61
N SER A 43 11.29 2.46 -7.34
CA SER A 43 11.83 3.63 -6.64
C SER A 43 13.34 3.45 -6.48
N THR A 44 14.13 4.44 -6.85
CA THR A 44 15.60 4.45 -6.66
C THR A 44 16.00 4.92 -5.26
N ARG A 45 15.05 5.00 -4.32
CA ARG A 45 15.32 5.44 -2.94
C ARG A 45 15.92 4.29 -2.13
N SER A 46 17.11 4.50 -1.60
CA SER A 46 17.73 3.56 -0.64
C SER A 46 16.87 3.46 0.62
N ILE A 47 16.35 2.27 0.89
CA ILE A 47 15.65 1.95 2.14
C ILE A 47 16.56 1.10 3.03
N SER A 48 16.58 1.39 4.33
CA SER A 48 17.22 0.51 5.31
C SER A 48 16.20 -0.53 5.76
N LEU A 49 16.39 -1.77 5.33
CA LEU A 49 15.56 -2.91 5.75
C LEU A 49 16.32 -3.68 6.83
N ARG A 50 15.67 -3.90 7.97
CA ARG A 50 16.20 -4.79 9.01
C ARG A 50 15.61 -6.18 8.79
N LEU A 51 16.45 -7.12 8.39
CA LEU A 51 16.08 -8.53 8.19
C LEU A 51 16.78 -9.40 9.25
N PRO A 52 16.18 -10.53 9.67
CA PRO A 52 16.85 -11.54 10.50
C PRO A 52 18.00 -12.23 9.75
N GLU A 53 19.04 -12.66 10.46
CA GLU A 53 20.22 -13.32 9.87
C GLU A 53 19.85 -14.57 9.05
N SER A 54 18.82 -15.33 9.45
CA SER A 54 18.36 -16.52 8.74
C SER A 54 17.79 -16.26 7.34
N MET A 55 17.56 -14.99 6.96
CA MET A 55 17.12 -14.58 5.62
C MET A 55 18.27 -14.02 4.77
N ILE A 56 19.49 -13.93 5.32
CA ILE A 56 20.68 -13.40 4.63
C ILE A 56 21.52 -14.54 4.01
N GLU A 57 21.25 -15.79 4.35
CA GLU A 57 22.02 -16.96 3.87
C GLU A 57 21.28 -17.71 2.73
N GLU A 58 21.70 -17.45 1.49
CA GLU A 58 21.74 -18.42 0.37
C GLU A 58 23.01 -18.21 -0.47
#